data_AF-A0A3M5EKV2-F1
#
_entry.id   AF-A0A3M5EKV2-F1
#
_cell.length_a   1.000
_cell.length_b   1.000
_cell.length_c   1.000
_cell.angle_alpha   90.00
_cell.angle_beta   90.00
_cell.angle_gamma   90.00
#
_symmetry.space_group_name_H-M   'P 1'
#
loop_
_entity.id
_entity.type
_entity.pdbx_description
1 polymer ?
#
loop_
_entity_poly.entity_id
_entity_poly.type
_entity_poly.pdbx_seq_one_letter_code
_entity_poly.pdbx_strand_id
1 'polypeptide(L)'
;MVMQVDEQRFGGIGRLYGREGLQRLADSHVAVVGIGGVGSWAAEALARSGVGEISLFDLDDVCVTNTNRQVHAIEGSVGKAKVEVMAARILAINPACRVHAVADFVTRETMAEYIVDFDYLIDCIDSVAAKAALIAWCKRRKIPVITTGGAGGQVDPTQIQVADLNKTFNDPLAAKVRSTLRRDYNFSRTPGRTYSVPCVFSSEQLRYPKPDGTVCQSKSFVGEGVKLDCAGGFGAVMMVTATFGMVAGGLLGSPVARWLIERNRLPVQAESDNRLEALGQQERRQHAAATLDGNLLLRLLTCVLLVMVLGFWLGDALEERLGLVLPSYVGAMFIAIVLRNLDDRLGWLRIPDHAVGTLGDVCLGIFLTMAMMSLKFWELENLGLPLLGVLFIQVAVLLLLTIFVLFRLLGRNYDAAVLCAGFLGHGLGATPNAVANMGAVCEHYRVFSHKAFIIVPLCGAVLIDLVAIPAITWFINAFS
;
A
#
# COMPACT_ATOMS: atom_id res chain seq x y z
N MET A 1 24.37 3.14 26.32
CA MET A 1 23.76 1.96 27.01
C MET A 1 22.68 1.48 26.05
N VAL A 2 22.88 0.34 25.38
CA VAL A 2 21.92 -0.17 24.39
C VAL A 2 20.65 -0.55 25.13
N MET A 3 19.52 0.04 24.76
CA MET A 3 18.24 -0.28 25.38
C MET A 3 17.90 -1.72 25.02
N GLN A 4 17.84 -2.61 26.02
CA GLN A 4 17.48 -4.01 25.79
C GLN A 4 16.00 -4.06 25.43
N VAL A 5 15.69 -4.38 24.17
CA VAL A 5 14.31 -4.39 23.70
C VAL A 5 13.52 -5.50 24.39
N ASP A 6 12.36 -5.15 24.94
CA ASP A 6 11.42 -6.09 25.55
C ASP A 6 10.80 -6.99 24.46
N GLU A 7 11.40 -8.17 24.24
CA GLU A 7 10.92 -9.14 23.26
C GLU A 7 9.51 -9.67 23.57
N GLN A 8 9.04 -9.61 24.82
CA GLN A 8 7.69 -10.03 25.16
C GLN A 8 6.66 -9.01 24.66
N ARG A 9 6.90 -7.71 24.88
CA ARG A 9 6.01 -6.64 24.40
C ARG A 9 6.07 -6.45 22.89
N PHE A 10 7.28 -6.50 22.31
CA PHE A 10 7.52 -6.11 20.92
C PHE A 10 7.94 -7.25 20.00
N GLY A 11 7.86 -8.51 20.44
CA GLY A 11 8.17 -9.67 19.60
C GLY A 11 7.34 -9.73 18.31
N GLY A 12 6.11 -9.21 18.31
CA GLY A 12 5.29 -9.04 17.09
C GLY A 12 5.91 -8.06 16.09
N ILE A 13 6.43 -6.93 16.57
CA ILE A 13 7.16 -5.94 15.75
C ILE A 13 8.45 -6.57 15.19
N GLY A 14 9.18 -7.33 16.01
CA GLY A 14 10.37 -8.04 15.58
C GLY A 14 10.11 -9.11 14.51
N ARG A 15 8.96 -9.78 14.53
CA ARG A 15 8.54 -10.71 13.45
C ARG A 15 8.13 -9.99 12.17
N LEU A 16 7.58 -8.77 12.28
CA LEU A 16 7.12 -7.98 11.14
C LEU A 16 8.25 -7.23 10.43
N TYR A 17 9.13 -6.58 11.18
CA TYR A 17 10.22 -5.72 10.65
C TYR A 17 11.62 -6.34 10.81
N GLY A 18 11.72 -7.55 11.36
CA GLY A 18 12.98 -8.18 11.72
C GLY A 18 13.58 -7.62 13.03
N ARG A 19 14.54 -8.35 13.59
CA ARG A 19 15.26 -7.94 14.81
C ARG A 19 16.00 -6.60 14.63
N GLU A 20 16.57 -6.38 13.46
CA GLU A 20 17.28 -5.13 13.15
C GLU A 20 16.30 -3.95 13.07
N GLY A 21 15.13 -4.12 12.44
CA GLY A 21 14.09 -3.08 12.39
C GLY A 21 13.58 -2.72 13.78
N LEU A 22 13.36 -3.73 14.63
CA LEU A 22 12.97 -3.54 16.02
C LEU A 22 14.04 -2.78 16.82
N GLN A 23 15.32 -3.16 16.69
CA GLN A 23 16.41 -2.45 17.39
C GLN A 23 16.50 -0.98 16.93
N ARG A 24 16.34 -0.71 15.63
CA ARG A 24 16.35 0.67 15.11
C ARG A 24 15.20 1.52 15.66
N LEU A 25 14.01 0.95 15.80
CA LEU A 25 12.88 1.64 16.44
C LEU A 25 13.22 1.95 17.91
N ALA A 26 13.77 0.97 18.63
CA ALA A 26 14.19 1.13 20.02
C ALA A 26 15.35 2.15 20.21
N ASP A 27 16.16 2.39 19.18
CA ASP A 27 17.24 3.39 19.23
C ASP A 27 16.79 4.78 18.74
N SER A 28 15.58 4.90 18.17
CA SER A 28 15.11 6.14 17.53
C SER A 28 14.43 7.12 18.49
N HIS A 29 14.59 8.41 18.18
CA HIS A 29 13.92 9.54 18.84
C HIS A 29 12.96 10.25 17.90
N VAL A 30 11.66 10.18 18.23
CA VAL A 30 10.58 10.75 17.40
C VAL A 30 9.82 11.84 18.14
N ALA A 31 9.65 12.99 17.49
CA ALA A 31 8.82 14.08 18.01
C ALA A 31 7.40 14.04 17.43
N VAL A 32 6.39 14.28 18.27
CA VAL A 32 5.00 14.51 17.86
C VAL A 32 4.57 15.89 18.33
N VAL A 33 4.25 16.76 17.38
CA VAL A 33 3.84 18.14 17.67
C VAL A 33 2.35 18.30 17.43
N GLY A 34 1.60 18.62 18.49
CA GLY A 34 0.14 18.64 18.56
C GLY A 34 -0.43 17.29 18.99
N ILE A 35 -0.78 17.13 20.26
CA ILE A 35 -1.35 15.93 20.88
C ILE A 35 -2.88 15.98 20.86
N GLY A 36 -3.44 16.24 19.67
CA GLY A 36 -4.88 16.33 19.42
C GLY A 36 -5.50 15.05 18.86
N GLY A 37 -6.52 15.21 18.01
CA GLY A 37 -7.25 14.10 17.37
C GLY A 37 -6.43 13.22 16.44
N VAL A 38 -5.27 13.69 15.99
CA VAL A 38 -4.34 12.95 15.14
C VAL A 38 -3.09 12.54 15.92
N GLY A 39 -2.41 13.50 16.55
CA GLY A 39 -1.13 13.25 17.20
C GLY A 39 -1.20 12.36 18.43
N SER A 40 -2.32 12.33 19.16
CA SER A 40 -2.47 11.39 20.29
C SER A 40 -2.44 9.92 19.84
N TRP A 41 -3.03 9.61 18.68
CA TRP A 41 -2.97 8.28 18.07
C TRP A 41 -1.63 8.00 17.39
N ALA A 42 -0.98 9.02 16.83
CA ALA A 42 0.39 8.88 16.33
C ALA A 42 1.32 8.48 17.49
N ALA A 43 1.30 9.21 18.60
CA ALA A 43 2.10 8.91 19.79
C ALA A 43 1.81 7.51 20.36
N GLU A 44 0.54 7.10 20.40
CA GLU A 44 0.14 5.73 20.78
C GLU A 44 0.77 4.68 19.84
N ALA A 45 0.71 4.91 18.53
CA ALA A 45 1.28 4.00 17.53
C ALA A 45 2.81 3.89 17.66
N LEU A 46 3.50 5.00 17.95
CA LEU A 46 4.95 4.99 18.23
C LEU A 46 5.29 4.11 19.44
N ALA A 47 4.59 4.33 20.55
CA ALA A 47 4.81 3.58 21.78
C ALA A 47 4.58 2.08 21.57
N ARG A 48 3.51 1.71 20.85
CA ARG A 48 3.17 0.31 20.53
C ARG A 48 4.09 -0.33 19.50
N SER A 49 4.84 0.48 18.75
CA SER A 49 5.83 0.01 17.78
C SER A 49 7.23 -0.17 18.40
N GLY A 50 7.40 0.15 19.69
CA GLY A 50 8.68 0.01 20.37
C GLY A 50 9.68 1.14 20.09
N VAL A 51 9.19 2.34 19.75
CA VAL A 51 10.06 3.53 19.66
C VAL A 51 10.69 3.82 21.03
N GLY A 52 12.01 4.02 21.04
CA GLY A 52 12.79 4.16 22.27
C GLY A 52 12.62 5.49 22.97
N GLU A 53 12.49 6.57 22.20
CA GLU A 53 12.36 7.92 22.75
C GLU A 53 11.29 8.72 22.01
N ILE A 54 10.38 9.35 22.77
CA ILE A 54 9.26 10.11 22.22
C ILE A 54 9.18 11.48 22.90
N SER A 55 9.23 12.55 22.11
CA SER A 55 8.95 13.92 22.59
C SER A 55 7.57 14.38 22.16
N LEU A 56 6.78 14.86 23.11
CA LEU A 56 5.41 15.32 22.92
C LEU A 56 5.34 16.83 23.15
N PHE A 57 4.76 17.57 22.20
CA PHE A 57 4.61 19.02 22.29
C PHE A 57 3.15 19.42 22.13
N ASP A 58 2.54 19.97 23.17
CA ASP A 58 1.19 20.55 23.17
C ASP A 58 0.99 21.38 24.46
N LEU A 59 0.36 22.54 24.38
CA LEU A 59 0.06 23.38 25.55
C LEU A 59 -1.34 23.12 26.11
N ASP A 60 -2.23 22.48 25.35
CA ASP A 60 -3.62 22.34 25.74
C ASP A 60 -3.84 21.31 26.87
N ASP A 61 -4.92 21.53 27.62
CA ASP A 61 -5.48 20.55 28.53
C ASP A 61 -6.51 19.64 27.85
N VAL A 62 -6.73 18.46 28.43
CA VAL A 62 -7.77 17.54 28.01
C VAL A 62 -9.14 18.15 28.28
N CYS A 63 -9.96 18.29 27.23
CA CYS A 63 -11.35 18.77 27.34
C CYS A 63 -12.34 17.63 27.12
N VAL A 64 -13.50 17.66 27.78
CA VAL A 64 -14.59 16.68 27.58
C VAL A 64 -15.06 16.60 26.12
N THR A 65 -14.94 17.69 25.36
CA THR A 65 -15.32 17.72 23.92
C THR A 65 -14.32 16.96 23.04
N ASN A 66 -13.21 16.49 23.58
CA ASN A 66 -12.18 15.74 22.86
C ASN A 66 -12.51 14.24 22.75
N THR A 67 -13.45 13.75 23.56
CA THR A 67 -13.84 12.33 23.68
C THR A 67 -14.16 11.65 22.35
N ASN A 68 -14.71 12.37 21.37
CA ASN A 68 -15.05 11.79 20.07
C ASN A 68 -13.85 11.44 19.17
N ARG A 69 -12.63 11.89 19.52
CA ARG A 69 -11.48 11.82 18.60
C ARG A 69 -10.08 11.71 19.22
N GLN A 70 -9.89 11.88 20.53
CA GLN A 70 -8.56 11.88 21.17
C GLN A 70 -8.43 10.73 22.17
N VAL A 71 -7.35 9.94 22.09
CA VAL A 71 -7.20 8.71 22.90
C VAL A 71 -7.07 8.97 24.41
N HIS A 72 -6.58 10.15 24.79
CA HIS A 72 -6.35 10.55 26.18
C HIS A 72 -7.58 11.21 26.84
N ALA A 73 -8.67 11.40 26.11
CA ALA A 73 -9.90 12.03 26.58
C ALA A 73 -10.82 10.97 27.22
N ILE A 74 -10.48 10.59 28.44
CA ILE A 74 -11.21 9.62 29.26
C ILE A 74 -11.66 10.25 30.59
N GLU A 75 -12.54 9.56 31.32
CA GLU A 75 -12.92 10.02 32.64
C GLU A 75 -11.69 10.08 33.57
N GLY A 76 -11.58 11.16 34.36
CA GLY A 76 -10.44 11.39 35.25
C GLY A 76 -9.20 12.02 34.60
N SER A 77 -9.17 12.25 33.28
CA SER A 77 -8.09 13.00 32.61
C SER A 77 -8.44 14.45 32.27
N VAL A 78 -9.73 14.81 32.28
CA VAL A 78 -10.20 16.16 31.94
C VAL A 78 -9.54 17.21 32.84
N GLY A 79 -9.06 18.30 32.24
CA GLY A 79 -8.37 19.40 32.93
C GLY A 79 -6.89 19.15 33.21
N LYS A 80 -6.33 18.01 32.80
CA LYS A 80 -4.87 17.75 32.86
C LYS A 80 -4.23 18.09 31.51
N ALA A 81 -2.97 18.49 31.55
CA ALA A 81 -2.18 18.74 30.34
C ALA A 81 -2.15 17.49 29.44
N LYS A 82 -2.46 17.66 28.14
CA LYS A 82 -2.52 16.55 27.17
C LYS A 82 -1.20 15.78 27.09
N VAL A 83 -0.08 16.50 27.07
CA VAL A 83 1.26 15.90 27.00
C VAL A 83 1.56 15.00 28.19
N GLU A 84 1.15 15.40 29.40
CA GLU A 84 1.39 14.62 30.62
C GLU A 84 0.53 13.36 30.67
N VAL A 85 -0.76 13.47 30.32
CA VAL A 85 -1.66 12.30 30.24
C VAL A 85 -1.15 11.30 29.20
N MET A 86 -0.73 11.80 28.05
CA MET A 86 -0.19 10.96 26.98
C MET A 86 1.16 10.35 27.37
N ALA A 87 2.04 11.08 28.05
CA ALA A 87 3.32 10.56 28.52
C ALA A 87 3.15 9.42 29.54
N ALA A 88 2.27 9.60 30.52
CA ALA A 88 1.92 8.55 31.48
C ALA A 88 1.37 7.31 30.77
N ARG A 89 0.56 7.50 29.74
CA ARG A 89 0.03 6.41 28.91
C ARG A 89 1.12 5.68 28.12
N ILE A 90 2.06 6.40 27.51
CA ILE A 90 3.20 5.81 26.79
C ILE A 90 4.05 4.97 27.75
N LEU A 91 4.34 5.46 28.94
CA LEU A 91 5.12 4.72 29.94
C LEU A 91 4.39 3.46 30.44
N ALA A 92 3.06 3.48 30.50
CA ALA A 92 2.27 2.28 30.78
C ALA A 92 2.37 1.22 29.65
N ILE A 93 2.51 1.66 28.39
CA ILE A 93 2.68 0.79 27.22
C ILE A 93 4.13 0.26 27.13
N ASN A 94 5.10 1.13 27.34
CA ASN A 94 6.53 0.82 27.26
C ASN A 94 7.28 1.53 28.41
N PRO A 95 7.48 0.85 29.55
CA PRO A 95 8.19 1.44 30.69
C PRO A 95 9.66 1.81 30.40
N ALA A 96 10.25 1.23 29.35
CA ALA A 96 11.62 1.53 28.91
C ALA A 96 11.70 2.76 27.99
N CYS A 97 10.55 3.24 27.46
CA CYS A 97 10.54 4.41 26.57
C CYS A 97 10.95 5.67 27.35
N ARG A 98 11.88 6.44 26.78
CA ARG A 98 12.20 7.78 27.28
C ARG A 98 11.19 8.78 26.72
N VAL A 99 10.36 9.36 27.58
CA VAL A 99 9.30 10.28 27.15
C VAL A 99 9.57 11.68 27.66
N HIS A 100 9.48 12.66 26.77
CA HIS A 100 9.60 14.09 27.11
C HIS A 100 8.26 14.77 26.86
N ALA A 101 7.58 15.18 27.93
CA ALA A 101 6.36 15.98 27.85
C ALA A 101 6.73 17.47 27.90
N VAL A 102 6.48 18.20 26.81
CA VAL A 102 6.76 19.63 26.71
C VAL A 102 5.44 20.37 26.56
N ALA A 103 4.99 20.95 27.67
CA ALA A 103 3.77 21.74 27.74
C ALA A 103 4.01 23.18 27.23
N ASP A 104 4.31 23.33 25.94
CA ASP A 104 4.58 24.63 25.32
C ASP A 104 4.18 24.64 23.83
N PHE A 105 3.98 25.84 23.28
CA PHE A 105 3.78 26.00 21.84
C PHE A 105 5.11 25.90 21.09
N VAL A 106 5.10 25.14 20.01
CA VAL A 106 6.17 25.17 19.02
C VAL A 106 5.97 26.39 18.12
N THR A 107 6.52 27.53 18.53
CA THR A 107 6.51 28.79 17.80
C THR A 107 7.84 29.03 17.08
N ARG A 108 7.94 30.11 16.32
CA ARG A 108 9.20 30.44 15.62
C ARG A 108 10.35 30.70 16.61
N GLU A 109 10.01 31.22 17.79
CA GLU A 109 10.94 31.62 18.83
C GLU A 109 11.43 30.40 19.63
N THR A 110 10.55 29.44 19.91
CA THR A 110 10.86 28.26 20.72
C THR A 110 11.43 27.09 19.91
N MET A 111 11.23 27.05 18.59
CA MET A 111 11.75 25.99 17.71
C MET A 111 13.27 25.78 17.79
N ALA A 112 14.03 26.84 18.07
CA ALA A 112 15.49 26.75 18.20
C ALA A 112 15.94 25.88 19.38
N GLU A 113 15.15 25.89 20.45
CA GLU A 113 15.41 25.16 21.68
C GLU A 113 14.83 23.75 21.61
N TYR A 114 13.58 23.64 21.13
CA TYR A 114 12.84 22.38 21.19
C TYR A 114 13.03 21.47 19.98
N ILE A 115 13.26 22.04 18.78
CA ILE A 115 13.28 21.29 17.51
C ILE A 115 14.70 21.28 16.94
N VAL A 116 15.55 20.46 17.57
CA VAL A 116 16.99 20.37 17.26
C VAL A 116 17.30 19.11 16.45
N ASP A 117 17.43 17.96 17.10
CA ASP A 117 17.78 16.68 16.47
C ASP A 117 16.73 15.62 16.80
N PHE A 118 15.93 15.25 15.81
CA PHE A 118 15.03 14.10 15.88
C PHE A 118 15.28 13.23 14.64
N ASP A 119 15.20 11.91 14.81
CA ASP A 119 15.21 10.98 13.67
C ASP A 119 13.99 11.19 12.78
N TYR A 120 12.89 11.62 13.41
CA TYR A 120 11.66 11.94 12.70
C TYR A 120 10.76 12.88 13.49
N LEU A 121 10.02 13.72 12.77
CA LEU A 121 9.01 14.61 13.34
C LEU A 121 7.66 14.39 12.67
N ILE A 122 6.62 14.24 13.51
CA ILE A 122 5.23 14.13 13.09
C ILE A 122 4.51 15.43 13.45
N ASP A 123 4.19 16.22 12.43
CA ASP A 123 3.48 17.49 12.56
C ASP A 123 1.95 17.29 12.46
N CYS A 124 1.32 17.30 13.63
CA CYS A 124 -0.12 17.18 13.86
C CYS A 124 -0.78 18.51 14.29
N ILE A 125 -0.10 19.64 14.09
CA ILE A 125 -0.61 20.97 14.43
C ILE A 125 -1.84 21.31 13.58
N ASP A 126 -2.82 22.03 14.15
CA ASP A 126 -4.01 22.54 13.47
C ASP A 126 -3.91 24.04 13.10
N SER A 127 -3.11 24.82 13.83
CA SER A 127 -2.78 26.21 13.52
C SER A 127 -1.91 26.35 12.26
N VAL A 128 -2.46 26.99 11.22
CA VAL A 128 -1.78 27.21 9.92
C VAL A 128 -0.40 27.88 10.07
N ALA A 129 -0.29 28.89 10.94
CA ALA A 129 0.93 29.68 11.08
C ALA A 129 2.07 28.87 11.73
N ALA A 130 1.76 28.20 12.84
CA ALA A 130 2.72 27.33 13.54
C ALA A 130 3.12 26.14 12.68
N LYS A 131 2.15 25.52 11.99
CA LYS A 131 2.37 24.41 11.06
C LYS A 131 3.32 24.77 9.92
N ALA A 132 3.07 25.90 9.24
CA ALA A 132 3.96 26.38 8.19
C ALA A 132 5.36 26.73 8.70
N ALA A 133 5.46 27.32 9.90
CA ALA A 133 6.73 27.62 10.56
C ALA A 133 7.54 26.33 10.83
N LEU A 134 6.90 25.31 11.38
CA LEU A 134 7.53 24.03 11.71
C LEU A 134 8.03 23.30 10.47
N ILE A 135 7.20 23.22 9.43
CA ILE A 135 7.59 22.60 8.15
C ILE A 135 8.80 23.32 7.56
N ALA A 136 8.79 24.65 7.52
CA ALA A 136 9.91 25.44 7.00
C ALA A 136 11.17 25.30 7.87
N TRP A 137 11.02 25.19 9.18
CA TRP A 137 12.11 24.93 10.12
C TRP A 137 12.77 23.59 9.86
N CYS A 138 12.00 22.51 9.85
CA CYS A 138 12.48 21.14 9.61
C CYS A 138 13.15 21.03 8.23
N LYS A 139 12.55 21.62 7.19
CA LYS A 139 13.13 21.60 5.84
C LYS A 139 14.47 22.31 5.73
N ARG A 140 14.67 23.43 6.42
CA ARG A 140 15.95 24.14 6.44
C ARG A 140 17.04 23.37 7.18
N ARG A 141 16.68 22.65 8.24
CA ARG A 141 17.60 21.86 9.07
C ARG A 141 17.75 20.41 8.63
N LYS A 142 17.01 19.99 7.60
CA LYS A 142 16.97 18.61 7.10
C LYS A 142 16.48 17.61 8.16
N ILE A 143 15.65 18.07 9.10
CA ILE A 143 14.95 17.19 10.03
C ILE A 143 13.85 16.46 9.23
N PRO A 144 13.84 15.13 9.19
CA PRO A 144 12.79 14.38 8.51
C PRO A 144 11.43 14.69 9.14
N VAL A 145 10.48 15.12 8.31
CA VAL A 145 9.15 15.54 8.78
C VAL A 145 8.05 14.95 7.91
N ILE A 146 6.98 14.48 8.56
CA ILE A 146 5.68 14.25 7.94
C ILE A 146 4.68 15.22 8.55
N THR A 147 3.84 15.81 7.71
CA THR A 147 2.71 16.62 8.18
C THR A 147 1.41 15.88 7.96
N THR A 148 0.38 16.26 8.70
CA THR A 148 -0.99 15.84 8.43
C THR A 148 -1.83 17.00 7.93
N GLY A 149 -2.79 16.67 7.07
CA GLY A 149 -3.87 17.55 6.63
C GLY A 149 -4.96 17.72 7.67
N GLY A 150 -6.08 18.31 7.26
CA GLY A 150 -7.27 18.42 8.10
C GLY A 150 -8.06 17.11 8.11
N ALA A 151 -8.21 16.49 9.28
CA ALA A 151 -8.97 15.24 9.45
C ALA A 151 -10.43 15.44 9.89
N GLY A 152 -10.84 16.69 10.18
CA GLY A 152 -12.24 17.02 10.48
C GLY A 152 -13.10 17.06 9.22
N GLY A 153 -14.40 16.84 9.36
CA GLY A 153 -15.38 16.89 8.27
C GLY A 153 -15.35 15.66 7.35
N GLN A 154 -14.68 14.59 7.75
CA GLN A 154 -14.49 13.36 6.98
C GLN A 154 -14.99 12.16 7.78
N VAL A 155 -15.45 11.12 7.08
CA VAL A 155 -15.96 9.89 7.71
C VAL A 155 -15.38 8.61 7.14
N ASP A 156 -14.74 8.66 5.97
CA ASP A 156 -14.25 7.47 5.27
C ASP A 156 -12.73 7.31 5.45
N PRO A 157 -12.26 6.41 6.34
CA PRO A 157 -10.84 6.19 6.55
C PRO A 157 -10.14 5.51 5.35
N THR A 158 -10.89 4.89 4.43
CA THR A 158 -10.30 4.17 3.28
C THR A 158 -9.75 5.11 2.21
N GLN A 159 -10.13 6.39 2.25
CA GLN A 159 -9.67 7.44 1.33
C GLN A 159 -8.42 8.18 1.82
N ILE A 160 -7.85 7.77 2.95
CA ILE A 160 -6.64 8.36 3.52
C ILE A 160 -5.42 7.87 2.75
N GLN A 161 -4.58 8.81 2.34
CA GLN A 161 -3.38 8.54 1.54
C GLN A 161 -2.27 9.54 1.86
N VAL A 162 -1.08 9.27 1.30
CA VAL A 162 0.11 10.09 1.51
C VAL A 162 0.57 10.64 0.17
N ALA A 163 0.71 11.96 0.08
CA ALA A 163 1.29 12.62 -1.08
C ALA A 163 2.24 13.74 -0.63
N ASP A 164 3.00 14.29 -1.58
CA ASP A 164 3.71 15.54 -1.30
C ASP A 164 2.71 16.65 -0.93
N LEU A 165 3.05 17.47 0.07
CA LEU A 165 2.18 18.55 0.54
C LEU A 165 1.69 19.45 -0.60
N ASN A 166 2.52 19.72 -1.62
CA ASN A 166 2.14 20.55 -2.77
C ASN A 166 1.07 19.91 -3.67
N LYS A 167 0.90 18.58 -3.60
CA LYS A 167 -0.02 17.78 -4.43
C LYS A 167 -1.33 17.42 -3.73
N THR A 168 -1.52 17.84 -2.48
CA THR A 168 -2.76 17.56 -1.73
C THR A 168 -3.94 18.39 -2.26
N PHE A 169 -5.12 17.78 -2.26
CA PHE A 169 -6.39 18.36 -2.72
C PHE A 169 -7.50 18.07 -1.70
N ASN A 170 -8.68 18.69 -1.88
CA ASN A 170 -9.83 18.57 -0.96
C ASN A 170 -9.58 18.92 0.51
N ASP A 171 -8.45 19.58 0.81
CA ASP A 171 -8.01 19.90 2.16
C ASP A 171 -7.74 21.43 2.32
N PRO A 172 -8.64 22.18 3.00
CA PRO A 172 -8.48 23.60 3.29
C PRO A 172 -7.32 23.92 4.22
N LEU A 173 -6.99 23.05 5.18
CA LEU A 173 -5.86 23.25 6.09
C LEU A 173 -4.57 23.18 5.29
N ALA A 174 -4.37 22.10 4.53
CA ALA A 174 -3.21 21.93 3.66
C ALA A 174 -3.12 23.06 2.63
N ALA A 175 -4.24 23.50 2.05
CA ALA A 175 -4.27 24.61 1.09
C ALA A 175 -3.81 25.94 1.72
N LYS A 176 -4.30 26.26 2.93
CA LYS A 176 -3.87 27.46 3.68
C LYS A 176 -2.39 27.37 4.05
N VAL A 177 -1.92 26.22 4.53
CA VAL A 177 -0.50 25.99 4.84
C VAL A 177 0.38 26.18 3.60
N ARG A 178 0.00 25.62 2.44
CA ARG A 178 0.73 25.85 1.18
C ARG A 178 0.78 27.33 0.82
N SER A 179 -0.31 28.06 1.01
CA SER A 179 -0.35 29.51 0.76
C SER A 179 0.65 30.25 1.64
N THR A 180 0.64 29.97 2.94
CA THR A 180 1.58 30.55 3.93
C THR A 180 3.03 30.16 3.63
N LEU A 181 3.32 28.90 3.29
CA LEU A 181 4.66 28.44 2.89
C LEU A 181 5.21 29.19 1.67
N ARG A 182 4.37 29.44 0.67
CA ARG A 182 4.76 30.20 -0.54
C ARG A 182 4.96 31.68 -0.27
N ARG A 183 4.15 32.26 0.61
CA ARG A 183 4.18 33.69 0.93
C ARG A 183 5.34 34.04 1.87
N ASP A 184 5.53 33.25 2.91
CA ASP A 184 6.36 33.63 4.06
C ASP A 184 7.68 32.83 4.14
N TYR A 185 7.83 31.74 3.38
CA TYR A 185 8.97 30.82 3.47
C TYR A 185 9.56 30.40 2.12
N ASN A 186 9.24 31.10 1.04
CA ASN A 186 9.81 30.90 -0.31
C ASN A 186 9.62 29.49 -0.91
N PHE A 187 8.55 28.78 -0.54
CA PHE A 187 8.22 27.52 -1.21
C PHE A 187 7.70 27.76 -2.63
N SER A 188 7.98 26.81 -3.53
CA SER A 188 7.62 26.90 -4.95
C SER A 188 6.11 27.09 -5.18
N ARG A 189 5.73 28.00 -6.08
CA ARG A 189 4.34 28.16 -6.51
C ARG A 189 3.95 27.21 -7.65
N THR A 190 4.95 26.60 -8.31
CA THR A 190 4.74 25.72 -9.47
C THR A 190 4.03 24.42 -9.05
N PRO A 191 2.85 24.08 -9.60
CA PRO A 191 2.10 22.88 -9.23
C PRO A 191 2.84 21.56 -9.47
N GLY A 192 3.68 21.49 -10.51
CA GLY A 192 4.45 20.29 -10.84
C GLY A 192 5.65 20.02 -9.91
N ARG A 193 6.08 20.98 -9.08
CA ARG A 193 7.20 20.79 -8.15
C ARG A 193 6.75 20.14 -6.85
N THR A 194 7.67 19.44 -6.19
CA THR A 194 7.45 18.85 -4.86
C THR A 194 8.07 19.72 -3.78
N TYR A 195 7.44 19.76 -2.61
CA TYR A 195 8.03 20.37 -1.41
C TYR A 195 9.00 19.41 -0.71
N SER A 196 8.94 18.13 -1.08
CA SER A 196 9.59 17.04 -0.36
C SER A 196 9.20 17.06 1.12
N VAL A 197 7.89 17.23 1.34
CA VAL A 197 7.22 17.19 2.65
C VAL A 197 6.04 16.22 2.47
N PRO A 198 6.15 14.96 2.91
CA PRO A 198 5.03 14.03 2.86
C PRO A 198 3.89 14.57 3.74
N CYS A 199 2.66 14.46 3.24
CA CYS A 199 1.44 14.90 3.88
C CYS A 199 0.41 13.78 3.87
N VAL A 200 -0.09 13.39 5.04
CA VAL A 200 -1.25 12.51 5.17
C VAL A 200 -2.52 13.34 4.94
N PHE A 201 -3.33 12.98 3.95
CA PHE A 201 -4.59 13.65 3.64
C PHE A 201 -5.63 12.67 3.09
N SER A 202 -6.89 13.07 3.03
CA SER A 202 -7.96 12.26 2.43
C SER A 202 -8.38 12.82 1.08
N SER A 203 -8.75 11.96 0.14
CA SER A 203 -9.43 12.38 -1.09
C SER A 203 -10.89 12.78 -0.86
N GLU A 204 -11.47 12.45 0.31
CA GLU A 204 -12.88 12.68 0.63
C GLU A 204 -13.24 14.18 0.59
N GLN A 205 -14.42 14.49 0.05
CA GLN A 205 -14.98 15.82 0.15
C GLN A 205 -15.51 16.10 1.55
N LEU A 206 -15.13 17.25 2.10
CA LEU A 206 -15.52 17.69 3.44
C LEU A 206 -17.04 17.85 3.59
N ARG A 207 -17.53 17.42 4.75
CA ARG A 207 -18.89 17.62 5.25
C ARG A 207 -18.91 18.81 6.21
N TYR A 208 -19.84 19.72 5.97
CA TYR A 208 -20.04 20.97 6.69
C TYR A 208 -21.33 20.89 7.52
N PRO A 209 -21.29 21.23 8.82
CA PRO A 209 -22.50 21.31 9.63
C PRO A 209 -23.32 22.55 9.25
N LYS A 210 -24.65 22.42 9.27
CA LYS A 210 -25.60 23.52 9.07
C LYS A 210 -26.27 23.94 10.38
N PRO A 211 -26.81 25.17 10.46
CA PRO A 211 -27.56 25.62 11.63
C PRO A 211 -28.81 24.78 11.96
N ASP A 212 -29.37 24.09 10.96
CA ASP A 212 -30.52 23.19 11.12
C ASP A 212 -30.15 21.80 11.69
N GLY A 213 -28.88 21.58 12.04
CA GLY A 213 -28.37 20.30 12.55
C GLY A 213 -28.05 19.26 11.48
N THR A 214 -28.35 19.52 10.21
CA THR A 214 -27.98 18.64 9.09
C THR A 214 -26.53 18.88 8.63
N VAL A 215 -26.02 17.99 7.77
CA VAL A 215 -24.70 18.12 7.16
C VAL A 215 -24.81 18.24 5.63
N CYS A 216 -23.95 19.03 5.01
CA CYS A 216 -23.86 19.12 3.55
C CYS A 216 -22.43 19.11 3.04
N GLN A 217 -22.27 18.87 1.74
CA GLN A 217 -20.97 18.91 1.06
C GLN A 217 -20.72 20.25 0.33
N SER A 218 -21.71 21.14 0.31
CA SER A 218 -21.57 22.50 -0.21
C SER A 218 -20.83 23.37 0.80
N LYS A 219 -19.90 24.20 0.31
CA LYS A 219 -19.28 25.27 1.08
C LYS A 219 -20.29 26.39 1.29
N SER A 220 -21.24 26.18 2.19
CA SER A 220 -22.21 27.19 2.61
C SER A 220 -21.88 27.54 4.06
N PHE A 221 -21.13 28.63 4.27
CA PHE A 221 -20.86 29.15 5.61
C PHE A 221 -21.01 30.67 5.63
N VAL A 222 -21.67 31.15 6.69
CA VAL A 222 -21.79 32.57 7.06
C VAL A 222 -20.81 32.76 8.23
N GLY A 223 -19.63 33.37 7.99
CA GLY A 223 -18.65 33.70 9.04
C GLY A 223 -17.16 33.42 8.73
N GLU A 224 -16.25 34.05 9.47
CA GLU A 224 -14.79 33.97 9.31
C GLU A 224 -14.22 32.60 9.74
N GLY A 225 -13.79 31.79 8.77
CA GLY A 225 -12.68 30.83 8.90
C GLY A 225 -12.84 29.70 9.94
N VAL A 226 -13.19 28.49 9.47
CA VAL A 226 -13.30 27.30 10.32
C VAL A 226 -11.96 26.92 10.97
N LYS A 227 -11.91 26.97 12.30
CA LYS A 227 -10.91 26.32 13.18
C LYS A 227 -11.49 25.00 13.70
N LEU A 228 -10.63 24.08 14.14
CA LEU A 228 -11.00 22.81 14.76
C LEU A 228 -11.17 22.97 16.29
N ASP A 229 -11.71 24.11 16.71
CA ASP A 229 -11.89 24.45 18.12
C ASP A 229 -13.23 23.96 18.67
N CYS A 230 -13.33 23.99 20.00
CA CYS A 230 -14.47 23.48 20.75
C CYS A 230 -15.75 24.32 20.60
N ALA A 231 -15.72 25.42 19.83
CA ALA A 231 -16.78 26.44 19.84
C ALA A 231 -17.62 26.51 18.55
N GLY A 232 -17.21 25.91 17.43
CA GLY A 232 -18.03 25.97 16.20
C GLY A 232 -17.39 25.45 14.91
N GLY A 233 -16.62 24.36 15.00
CA GLY A 233 -15.84 23.81 13.88
C GLY A 233 -16.50 22.66 13.11
N PHE A 234 -15.68 22.02 12.26
CA PHE A 234 -16.03 20.73 11.65
C PHE A 234 -16.26 19.65 12.71
N GLY A 235 -17.26 18.79 12.50
CA GLY A 235 -17.36 17.52 13.22
C GLY A 235 -16.17 16.60 12.90
N ALA A 236 -15.85 15.66 13.78
CA ALA A 236 -14.77 14.70 13.56
C ALA A 236 -15.12 13.35 14.16
N VAL A 237 -14.57 12.29 13.60
CA VAL A 237 -14.76 10.91 14.05
C VAL A 237 -13.42 10.23 14.25
N MET A 238 -13.28 9.51 15.36
CA MET A 238 -12.06 8.81 15.75
C MET A 238 -11.51 7.92 14.63
N MET A 239 -12.37 7.17 13.92
CA MET A 239 -11.93 6.25 12.85
C MET A 239 -11.09 6.96 11.77
N VAL A 240 -11.41 8.22 11.45
CA VAL A 240 -10.62 9.01 10.50
C VAL A 240 -9.40 9.63 11.18
N THR A 241 -9.58 10.35 12.29
CA THR A 241 -8.48 11.10 12.91
C THR A 241 -7.38 10.17 13.46
N ALA A 242 -7.77 9.02 14.01
CA ALA A 242 -6.84 7.97 14.43
C ALA A 242 -6.11 7.35 13.25
N THR A 243 -6.79 7.09 12.13
CA THR A 243 -6.13 6.55 10.93
C THR A 243 -5.13 7.53 10.33
N PHE A 244 -5.43 8.84 10.33
CA PHE A 244 -4.42 9.86 9.99
C PHE A 244 -3.18 9.74 10.89
N GLY A 245 -3.38 9.59 12.21
CA GLY A 245 -2.29 9.45 13.18
C GLY A 245 -1.50 8.15 13.01
N MET A 246 -2.20 7.03 12.80
CA MET A 246 -1.60 5.72 12.56
C MET A 246 -0.83 5.67 11.24
N VAL A 247 -1.34 6.30 10.17
CA VAL A 247 -0.61 6.42 8.90
C VAL A 247 0.62 7.28 9.10
N ALA A 248 0.51 8.43 9.78
CA ALA A 248 1.66 9.31 10.04
C ALA A 248 2.73 8.66 10.92
N GLY A 249 2.32 7.95 11.98
CA GLY A 249 3.21 7.22 12.89
C GLY A 249 3.79 5.94 12.28
N GLY A 250 2.99 5.17 11.53
CA GLY A 250 3.40 3.93 10.88
C GLY A 250 4.31 4.15 9.68
N LEU A 251 4.26 5.34 9.07
CA LEU A 251 5.14 5.66 7.94
C LEU A 251 6.61 5.76 8.33
N LEU A 252 6.99 5.84 9.61
CA LEU A 252 8.37 5.87 10.08
C LEU A 252 9.30 4.84 9.42
N GLY A 253 8.80 3.64 9.12
CA GLY A 253 9.58 2.60 8.46
C GLY A 253 10.07 2.98 7.05
N SER A 254 9.31 3.80 6.30
CA SER A 254 9.66 4.14 4.91
C SER A 254 10.72 5.25 4.78
N PRO A 255 10.68 6.37 5.52
CA PRO A 255 11.71 7.40 5.57
C PRO A 255 12.99 6.95 6.25
N VAL A 256 12.92 6.10 7.30
CA VAL A 256 14.14 5.54 7.93
C VAL A 256 14.83 4.57 6.98
N ALA A 257 14.08 3.69 6.28
CA ALA A 257 14.63 2.87 5.20
C ALA A 257 15.21 3.71 4.05
N ARG A 258 14.51 4.78 3.63
CA ARG A 258 14.99 5.72 2.61
C ARG A 258 16.26 6.47 3.04
N TRP A 259 16.32 6.95 4.27
CA TRP A 259 17.48 7.64 4.82
C TRP A 259 18.70 6.71 4.92
N LEU A 260 18.49 5.43 5.25
CA LEU A 260 19.57 4.42 5.23
C LEU A 260 20.09 4.12 3.83
N ILE A 261 19.21 4.09 2.81
CA ILE A 261 19.61 3.92 1.41
C ILE A 261 20.43 5.14 0.93
N GLU A 262 19.97 6.35 1.26
CA GLU A 262 20.62 7.61 0.86
C GLU A 262 21.94 7.86 1.63
N ARG A 263 22.00 7.53 2.93
CA ARG A 263 23.19 7.71 3.79
C ARG A 263 24.29 6.67 3.53
N ASN A 264 23.91 5.43 3.21
CA ASN A 264 24.88 4.33 2.97
C ASN A 264 25.15 4.07 1.48
N ARG A 265 24.63 4.89 0.56
CA ARG A 265 24.81 4.76 -0.90
C ARG A 265 24.50 3.34 -1.42
N LEU A 266 23.43 2.72 -0.91
CA LEU A 266 23.04 1.40 -1.37
C LEU A 266 22.46 1.50 -2.79
N PRO A 267 22.98 0.76 -3.78
CA PRO A 267 22.50 0.87 -5.15
C PRO A 267 21.13 0.19 -5.27
N VAL A 268 20.08 1.00 -5.42
CA VAL A 268 18.73 0.54 -5.78
C VAL A 268 18.44 1.04 -7.19
N GLN A 269 18.81 0.23 -8.18
CA GLN A 269 18.51 0.49 -9.59
C GLN A 269 17.78 -0.72 -10.18
N ALA A 270 16.56 -0.49 -10.66
CA ALA A 270 16.03 -1.25 -11.79
C ALA A 270 16.42 -0.50 -13.07
N GLU A 271 16.75 -1.22 -14.14
CA GLU A 271 17.01 -0.60 -15.44
C GLU A 271 15.76 0.17 -15.90
N SER A 272 15.89 1.49 -15.99
CA SER A 272 14.85 2.38 -16.50
C SER A 272 14.81 2.31 -18.03
N ASP A 273 13.93 1.48 -18.57
CA ASP A 273 13.59 1.55 -19.99
C ASP A 273 12.32 2.42 -20.15
N ASN A 274 12.52 3.67 -20.56
CA ASN A 274 11.50 4.74 -20.61
C ASN A 274 10.24 4.38 -21.43
N ARG A 275 10.30 3.34 -22.28
CA ARG A 275 9.14 2.84 -23.04
C ARG A 275 8.15 2.04 -22.19
N LEU A 276 8.60 1.34 -21.16
CA LEU A 276 7.76 0.45 -20.34
C LEU A 276 7.00 1.21 -19.23
N GLU A 277 7.60 2.26 -18.66
CA GLU A 277 6.91 3.14 -17.69
C GLU A 277 5.71 3.87 -18.31
N ALA A 278 5.79 4.23 -19.59
CA ALA A 278 4.70 4.87 -20.33
C ALA A 278 3.49 3.94 -20.51
N LEU A 279 3.73 2.63 -20.71
CA LEU A 279 2.67 1.62 -20.87
C LEU A 279 2.00 1.29 -19.54
N GLY A 280 2.75 1.15 -18.44
CA GLY A 280 2.20 0.86 -17.11
C GLY A 280 1.36 2.00 -16.50
N GLN A 281 1.66 3.27 -16.83
CA GLN A 281 0.82 4.41 -16.45
C GLN A 281 -0.49 4.48 -17.24
N GLN A 282 -0.51 3.96 -18.47
CA GLN A 282 -1.69 3.92 -19.33
C GLN A 282 -2.69 2.85 -18.84
N GLU A 283 -2.21 1.66 -18.47
CA GLU A 283 -3.03 0.59 -17.89
C GLU A 283 -3.65 0.97 -16.53
N ARG A 284 -2.88 1.60 -15.62
CA ARG A 284 -3.42 2.05 -14.32
C ARG A 284 -4.51 3.12 -14.45
N ARG A 285 -4.42 3.97 -15.48
CA ARG A 285 -5.47 4.97 -15.79
C ARG A 285 -6.71 4.34 -16.42
N GLN A 286 -6.55 3.29 -17.23
CA GLN A 286 -7.68 2.58 -17.85
C GLN A 286 -8.47 1.72 -16.84
N HIS A 287 -7.81 1.11 -15.86
CA HIS A 287 -8.47 0.31 -14.82
C HIS A 287 -9.24 1.13 -13.77
N ALA A 288 -8.86 2.40 -13.53
CA ALA A 288 -9.48 3.22 -12.49
C ALA A 288 -10.79 3.93 -12.92
N ALA A 289 -11.18 3.88 -14.20
CA ALA A 289 -12.17 4.80 -14.76
C ALA A 289 -13.37 4.15 -15.49
N ALA A 290 -13.49 2.83 -15.60
CA ALA A 290 -14.53 2.22 -16.44
C ALA A 290 -15.43 1.24 -15.66
N THR A 291 -16.71 1.55 -15.61
CA THR A 291 -17.78 0.69 -15.09
C THR A 291 -18.18 -0.36 -16.14
N LEU A 292 -18.32 -1.63 -15.75
CA LEU A 292 -18.87 -2.66 -16.62
C LEU A 292 -20.36 -2.40 -16.89
N ASP A 293 -20.68 -2.09 -18.14
CA ASP A 293 -22.06 -2.01 -18.63
C ASP A 293 -22.56 -3.40 -19.05
N GLY A 294 -23.84 -3.70 -18.82
CA GLY A 294 -24.44 -5.00 -19.17
C GLY A 294 -24.36 -5.30 -20.67
N ASN A 295 -24.44 -4.28 -21.52
CA ASN A 295 -24.31 -4.44 -22.97
C ASN A 295 -22.87 -4.78 -23.40
N LEU A 296 -21.87 -4.24 -22.69
CA LEU A 296 -20.47 -4.57 -22.90
C LEU A 296 -20.18 -6.01 -22.47
N LEU A 297 -20.70 -6.42 -21.32
CA LEU A 297 -20.58 -7.78 -20.81
C LEU A 297 -21.19 -8.80 -21.79
N LEU A 298 -22.38 -8.53 -22.33
CA LEU A 298 -23.04 -9.43 -23.29
C LEU A 298 -22.23 -9.59 -24.58
N ARG A 299 -21.67 -8.50 -25.11
CA ARG A 299 -20.79 -8.53 -26.30
C ARG A 299 -19.53 -9.35 -26.05
N LEU A 300 -18.91 -9.19 -24.87
CA LEU A 300 -17.72 -9.95 -24.48
C LEU A 300 -18.02 -11.45 -24.35
N LEU A 301 -19.10 -11.81 -23.68
CA LEU A 301 -19.53 -13.20 -23.58
C LEU A 301 -19.79 -13.84 -24.95
N THR A 302 -20.47 -13.11 -25.85
CA THR A 302 -20.68 -13.60 -27.23
C THR A 302 -19.36 -13.80 -27.97
N CYS A 303 -18.43 -12.86 -27.84
CA CYS A 303 -17.11 -12.98 -28.46
C CYS A 303 -16.34 -14.20 -27.92
N VAL A 304 -16.29 -14.38 -26.60
CA VAL A 304 -15.65 -15.54 -25.96
C VAL A 304 -16.26 -16.84 -26.44
N LEU A 305 -17.59 -16.95 -26.49
CA LEU A 305 -18.27 -18.17 -26.98
C LEU A 305 -17.93 -18.49 -28.43
N LEU A 306 -17.90 -17.49 -29.31
CA LEU A 306 -17.51 -17.67 -30.72
C LEU A 306 -16.05 -18.13 -30.85
N VAL A 307 -15.15 -17.52 -30.07
CA VAL A 307 -13.74 -17.91 -30.01
C VAL A 307 -13.59 -19.36 -29.51
N MET A 308 -14.38 -19.78 -28.53
CA MET A 308 -14.37 -21.16 -28.03
C MET A 308 -14.83 -22.16 -29.10
N VAL A 309 -15.89 -21.85 -29.85
CA VAL A 309 -16.40 -22.74 -30.93
C VAL A 309 -15.40 -22.85 -32.08
N LEU A 310 -14.90 -21.72 -32.56
CA LEU A 310 -13.88 -21.70 -33.62
C LEU A 310 -12.59 -22.36 -33.16
N GLY A 311 -12.24 -22.16 -31.89
CA GLY A 311 -11.09 -22.78 -31.24
C GLY A 311 -11.18 -24.29 -31.16
N PHE A 312 -12.35 -24.82 -30.82
CA PHE A 312 -12.61 -26.26 -30.78
C PHE A 312 -12.37 -26.90 -32.15
N TRP A 313 -12.92 -26.32 -33.22
CA TRP A 313 -12.69 -26.82 -34.59
C TRP A 313 -11.24 -26.72 -35.04
N LEU A 314 -10.54 -25.64 -34.66
CA LEU A 314 -9.12 -25.51 -34.94
C LEU A 314 -8.30 -26.58 -34.18
N GLY A 315 -8.66 -26.86 -32.93
CA GLY A 315 -8.04 -27.90 -32.10
C GLY A 315 -8.12 -29.28 -32.74
N ASP A 316 -9.34 -29.72 -33.09
CA ASP A 316 -9.57 -31.02 -33.76
C ASP A 316 -8.79 -31.12 -35.07
N ALA A 317 -8.83 -30.08 -35.90
CA ALA A 317 -8.12 -30.06 -37.19
C ALA A 317 -6.60 -30.12 -37.03
N LEU A 318 -6.05 -29.56 -35.94
CA LEU A 318 -4.63 -29.65 -35.62
C LEU A 318 -4.26 -31.05 -35.11
N GLU A 319 -5.10 -31.66 -34.28
CA GLU A 319 -4.88 -33.01 -33.76
C GLU A 319 -4.86 -34.05 -34.88
N GLU A 320 -5.82 -33.99 -35.81
CA GLU A 320 -5.88 -34.90 -36.98
C GLU A 320 -4.65 -34.78 -37.89
N ARG A 321 -4.09 -33.57 -38.06
CA ARG A 321 -2.99 -33.32 -39.01
C ARG A 321 -1.61 -33.49 -38.40
N LEU A 322 -1.45 -33.18 -37.12
CA LEU A 322 -0.15 -33.19 -36.43
C LEU A 322 0.02 -34.43 -35.53
N GLY A 323 -1.05 -35.18 -35.27
CA GLY A 323 -1.02 -36.34 -34.37
C GLY A 323 -0.71 -35.95 -32.91
N LEU A 324 -0.91 -34.67 -32.54
CA LEU A 324 -0.64 -34.13 -31.23
C LEU A 324 -1.97 -33.92 -30.50
N VAL A 325 -2.16 -34.63 -29.38
CA VAL A 325 -3.33 -34.45 -28.51
C VAL A 325 -3.16 -33.13 -27.75
N LEU A 326 -3.97 -32.13 -28.11
CA LEU A 326 -3.97 -30.82 -27.48
C LEU A 326 -5.23 -30.64 -26.63
N PRO A 327 -5.17 -29.95 -25.48
CA PRO A 327 -6.38 -29.60 -24.75
C PRO A 327 -7.36 -28.82 -25.61
N SER A 328 -8.64 -29.05 -25.37
CA SER A 328 -9.75 -28.42 -26.10
C SER A 328 -9.74 -26.88 -26.05
N TYR A 329 -9.09 -26.28 -25.04
CA TYR A 329 -8.97 -24.83 -24.92
C TYR A 329 -7.78 -24.22 -25.70
N VAL A 330 -6.79 -25.00 -26.12
CA VAL A 330 -5.58 -24.47 -26.80
C VAL A 330 -5.93 -23.86 -28.15
N GLY A 331 -6.82 -24.50 -28.92
CA GLY A 331 -7.30 -23.93 -30.18
C GLY A 331 -8.03 -22.60 -29.97
N ALA A 332 -8.80 -22.48 -28.89
CA ALA A 332 -9.49 -21.22 -28.53
C ALA A 332 -8.50 -20.11 -28.18
N MET A 333 -7.37 -20.41 -27.53
CA MET A 333 -6.32 -19.43 -27.26
C MET A 333 -5.70 -18.89 -28.54
N PHE A 334 -5.41 -19.73 -29.54
CA PHE A 334 -4.87 -19.26 -30.82
C PHE A 334 -5.84 -18.31 -31.54
N ILE A 335 -7.12 -18.69 -31.60
CA ILE A 335 -8.15 -17.83 -32.19
C ILE A 335 -8.29 -16.52 -31.40
N ALA A 336 -8.25 -16.57 -30.07
CA ALA A 336 -8.30 -15.39 -29.20
C ALA A 336 -7.13 -14.43 -29.48
N ILE A 337 -5.91 -14.94 -29.61
CA ILE A 337 -4.71 -14.13 -29.90
C ILE A 337 -4.83 -13.45 -31.26
N VAL A 338 -5.30 -14.18 -32.29
CA VAL A 338 -5.48 -13.62 -33.64
C VAL A 338 -6.57 -12.55 -33.62
N LEU A 339 -7.71 -12.83 -33.00
CA LEU A 339 -8.82 -11.89 -32.89
C LEU A 339 -8.43 -10.64 -32.10
N ARG A 340 -7.69 -10.78 -30.99
CA ARG A 340 -7.20 -9.67 -30.17
C ARG A 340 -6.25 -8.78 -30.97
N ASN A 341 -5.26 -9.37 -31.65
CA ASN A 341 -4.33 -8.61 -32.49
C ASN A 341 -5.02 -7.89 -33.66
N LEU A 342 -6.06 -8.49 -34.24
CA LEU A 342 -6.87 -7.85 -35.29
C LEU A 342 -7.69 -6.70 -34.72
N ASP A 343 -8.35 -6.89 -33.58
CA ASP A 343 -9.14 -5.85 -32.92
C ASP A 343 -8.26 -4.67 -32.49
N ASP A 344 -7.06 -4.92 -31.94
CA ASP A 344 -6.15 -3.85 -31.51
C ASP A 344 -5.65 -3.00 -32.68
N ARG A 345 -5.56 -3.58 -33.88
CA ARG A 345 -5.14 -2.87 -35.12
C ARG A 345 -6.29 -2.16 -35.81
N LEU A 346 -7.48 -2.76 -35.82
CA LEU A 346 -8.61 -2.32 -36.62
C LEU A 346 -9.66 -1.55 -35.82
N GLY A 347 -9.68 -1.73 -34.49
CA GLY A 347 -10.57 -1.07 -33.55
C GLY A 347 -12.06 -1.38 -33.77
N TRP A 348 -12.37 -2.58 -34.28
CA TRP A 348 -13.72 -2.96 -34.73
C TRP A 348 -14.63 -3.38 -33.57
N LEU A 349 -14.13 -4.17 -32.63
CA LEU A 349 -14.84 -4.61 -31.42
C LEU A 349 -14.51 -3.73 -30.21
N ARG A 350 -13.33 -3.07 -30.19
CA ARG A 350 -12.86 -2.19 -29.10
C ARG A 350 -13.00 -2.84 -27.73
N ILE A 351 -12.54 -4.08 -27.59
CA ILE A 351 -12.67 -4.84 -26.35
C ILE A 351 -11.77 -4.22 -25.27
N PRO A 352 -12.33 -3.66 -24.18
CA PRO A 352 -11.51 -2.98 -23.19
C PRO A 352 -10.87 -3.97 -22.21
N ASP A 353 -9.58 -3.77 -21.89
CA ASP A 353 -8.76 -4.68 -21.07
C ASP A 353 -9.37 -4.95 -19.69
N HIS A 354 -9.89 -3.90 -19.02
CA HIS A 354 -10.50 -4.03 -17.69
C HIS A 354 -11.67 -5.02 -17.66
N ALA A 355 -12.50 -5.03 -18.71
CA ALA A 355 -13.68 -5.88 -18.76
C ALA A 355 -13.32 -7.35 -19.04
N VAL A 356 -12.29 -7.59 -19.85
CA VAL A 356 -11.71 -8.93 -20.05
C VAL A 356 -11.09 -9.45 -18.75
N GLY A 357 -10.34 -8.60 -18.04
CA GLY A 357 -9.75 -8.92 -16.75
C GLY A 357 -10.80 -9.31 -15.70
N THR A 358 -11.83 -8.48 -15.52
CA THR A 358 -12.91 -8.77 -14.55
C THR A 358 -13.68 -10.04 -14.92
N LEU A 359 -13.96 -10.28 -16.20
CA LEU A 359 -14.60 -11.52 -16.65
C LEU A 359 -13.71 -12.75 -16.36
N GLY A 360 -12.41 -12.62 -16.60
CA GLY A 360 -11.41 -13.63 -16.28
C GLY A 360 -11.38 -13.99 -14.80
N ASP A 361 -11.39 -12.98 -13.90
CA ASP A 361 -11.41 -13.19 -12.45
C ASP A 361 -12.66 -13.94 -11.98
N VAL A 362 -13.83 -13.58 -12.52
CA VAL A 362 -15.10 -14.28 -12.22
C VAL A 362 -15.05 -15.73 -12.73
N CYS A 363 -14.62 -15.95 -13.97
CA CYS A 363 -14.50 -17.29 -14.55
C CYS A 363 -13.49 -18.16 -13.77
N LEU A 364 -12.37 -17.60 -13.34
CA LEU A 364 -11.37 -18.27 -12.52
C LEU A 364 -11.95 -18.68 -11.15
N GLY A 365 -12.70 -17.79 -10.49
CA GLY A 365 -13.37 -18.10 -9.23
C GLY A 365 -14.37 -19.24 -9.35
N ILE A 366 -15.17 -19.26 -10.42
CA ILE A 366 -16.11 -20.35 -10.71
C ILE A 366 -15.36 -21.65 -10.98
N PHE A 367 -14.31 -21.61 -11.80
CA PHE A 367 -13.47 -22.78 -12.11
C PHE A 367 -12.86 -23.40 -10.85
N LEU A 368 -12.24 -22.58 -9.99
CA LEU A 368 -11.66 -23.05 -8.74
C LEU A 368 -12.72 -23.65 -7.81
N THR A 369 -13.90 -23.04 -7.75
CA THR A 369 -15.03 -23.56 -6.95
C THR A 369 -15.47 -24.94 -7.46
N MET A 370 -15.66 -25.09 -8.78
CA MET A 370 -16.02 -26.38 -9.38
C MET A 370 -14.95 -27.45 -9.14
N ALA A 371 -13.66 -27.09 -9.31
CA ALA A 371 -12.55 -28.00 -9.07
C ALA A 371 -12.53 -28.50 -7.61
N MET A 372 -12.76 -27.59 -6.65
CA MET A 372 -12.81 -27.94 -5.22
C MET A 372 -14.04 -28.78 -4.86
N MET A 373 -15.20 -28.55 -5.48
CA MET A 373 -16.41 -29.35 -5.26
C MET A 373 -16.30 -30.77 -5.84
N SER A 374 -15.46 -30.96 -6.85
CA SER A 374 -15.22 -32.25 -7.51
C SER A 374 -14.25 -33.15 -6.72
N LEU A 375 -13.59 -32.58 -5.71
CA LEU A 375 -12.47 -33.20 -5.03
C LEU A 375 -13.00 -34.15 -3.93
N LYS A 376 -12.96 -35.44 -4.24
CA LYS A 376 -13.40 -36.49 -3.33
C LYS A 376 -12.32 -36.79 -2.30
N PHE A 377 -12.30 -36.05 -1.20
CA PHE A 377 -11.30 -36.18 -0.14
C PHE A 377 -11.15 -37.61 0.41
N TRP A 378 -12.21 -38.43 0.34
CA TRP A 378 -12.19 -39.84 0.76
C TRP A 378 -11.44 -40.77 -0.22
N GLU A 379 -11.34 -40.44 -1.51
CA GLU A 379 -10.50 -41.19 -2.45
C GLU A 379 -8.99 -40.93 -2.22
N LEU A 380 -8.66 -39.90 -1.43
CA LEU A 380 -7.29 -39.51 -1.10
C LEU A 380 -6.78 -40.06 0.23
N GLU A 381 -7.61 -40.78 1.01
CA GLU A 381 -7.22 -41.25 2.36
C GLU A 381 -5.98 -42.16 2.32
N ASN A 382 -5.91 -43.06 1.33
CA ASN A 382 -4.76 -43.94 1.14
C ASN A 382 -3.60 -43.31 0.35
N LEU A 383 -3.81 -42.11 -0.22
CA LEU A 383 -2.85 -41.38 -1.05
C LEU A 383 -2.31 -40.11 -0.36
N GLY A 384 -2.86 -39.70 0.79
CA GLY A 384 -2.52 -38.45 1.45
C GLY A 384 -1.06 -38.36 1.89
N LEU A 385 -0.50 -39.44 2.43
CA LEU A 385 0.93 -39.52 2.79
C LEU A 385 1.85 -39.45 1.56
N PRO A 386 1.63 -40.26 0.50
CA PRO A 386 2.34 -40.10 -0.77
C PRO A 386 2.25 -38.68 -1.36
N LEU A 387 1.06 -38.06 -1.34
CA LEU A 387 0.84 -36.72 -1.88
C LEU A 387 1.57 -35.64 -1.07
N LEU A 388 1.60 -35.74 0.26
CA LEU A 388 2.42 -34.86 1.10
C LEU A 388 3.91 -35.02 0.82
N GLY A 389 4.37 -36.26 0.61
CA GLY A 389 5.75 -36.54 0.21
C GLY A 389 6.10 -35.89 -1.13
N VAL A 390 5.24 -36.05 -2.14
CA VAL A 390 5.38 -35.41 -3.45
C VAL A 390 5.39 -33.90 -3.33
N LEU A 391 4.47 -33.30 -2.56
CA LEU A 391 4.42 -31.86 -2.34
C LEU A 391 5.69 -31.34 -1.67
N PHE A 392 6.20 -32.05 -0.66
CA PHE A 392 7.44 -31.67 0.02
C PHE A 392 8.64 -31.72 -0.92
N ILE A 393 8.77 -32.79 -1.70
CA ILE A 393 9.82 -32.92 -2.71
C ILE A 393 9.69 -31.83 -3.78
N GLN A 394 8.47 -31.57 -4.26
CA GLN A 394 8.18 -30.52 -5.24
C GLN A 394 8.62 -29.15 -4.72
N VAL A 395 8.24 -28.77 -3.50
CA VAL A 395 8.65 -27.51 -2.87
C VAL A 395 10.18 -27.44 -2.74
N ALA A 396 10.81 -28.51 -2.28
CA ALA A 396 12.27 -28.56 -2.12
C ALA A 396 13.00 -28.41 -3.46
N VAL A 397 12.59 -29.15 -4.49
CA VAL A 397 13.17 -29.08 -5.83
C VAL A 397 12.97 -27.70 -6.45
N LEU A 398 11.77 -27.12 -6.33
CA LEU A 398 11.48 -25.78 -6.83
C LEU A 398 12.36 -24.72 -6.15
N LEU A 399 12.54 -24.80 -4.83
CA LEU A 399 13.42 -23.90 -4.09
C LEU A 399 14.88 -24.04 -4.52
N LEU A 400 15.39 -25.27 -4.62
CA LEU A 400 16.76 -25.53 -5.05
C LEU A 400 17.01 -25.03 -6.48
N LEU A 401 16.11 -25.34 -7.41
CA LEU A 401 16.19 -24.89 -8.80
C LEU A 401 16.16 -23.35 -8.87
N THR A 402 15.27 -22.72 -8.11
CA THR A 402 15.12 -21.26 -8.10
C THR A 402 16.38 -20.57 -7.60
N ILE A 403 16.91 -21.02 -6.45
CA ILE A 403 18.06 -20.40 -5.78
C ILE A 403 19.36 -20.63 -6.55
N PHE A 404 19.63 -21.87 -6.98
CA PHE A 404 20.93 -22.24 -7.52
C PHE A 404 21.04 -22.05 -9.03
N VAL A 405 19.95 -22.20 -9.77
CA VAL A 405 19.95 -22.19 -11.25
C VAL A 405 19.29 -20.93 -11.77
N LEU A 406 18.00 -20.76 -11.50
CA LEU A 406 17.15 -19.72 -12.09
C LEU A 406 17.62 -18.31 -11.73
N PHE A 407 17.87 -18.04 -10.45
CA PHE A 407 18.34 -16.72 -10.01
C PHE A 407 19.72 -16.36 -10.61
N ARG A 408 20.57 -17.37 -10.86
CA ARG A 408 21.89 -17.18 -11.47
C ARG A 408 21.79 -16.95 -12.98
N LEU A 409 20.94 -17.69 -13.68
CA LEU A 409 20.71 -17.55 -15.12
C LEU A 409 20.05 -16.23 -15.49
N LEU A 410 19.13 -15.74 -14.66
CA LEU A 410 18.38 -14.50 -14.90
C LEU A 410 19.17 -13.22 -14.60
N GLY A 411 20.45 -13.32 -14.23
CA GLY A 411 21.34 -12.16 -14.08
C GLY A 411 21.42 -11.55 -12.67
N ARG A 412 20.88 -12.24 -11.65
CA ARG A 412 21.07 -11.91 -10.21
C ARG A 412 20.69 -10.48 -9.81
N ASN A 413 19.76 -9.87 -10.53
CA ASN A 413 19.27 -8.52 -10.26
C ASN A 413 17.85 -8.58 -9.64
N TYR A 414 17.28 -7.40 -9.37
CA TYR A 414 15.94 -7.31 -8.79
C TYR A 414 14.88 -7.95 -9.68
N ASP A 415 14.94 -7.73 -10.99
CA ASP A 415 14.01 -8.36 -11.95
C ASP A 415 14.11 -9.89 -11.89
N ALA A 416 15.32 -10.46 -11.76
CA ALA A 416 15.53 -11.89 -11.55
C ALA A 416 14.89 -12.38 -10.25
N ALA A 417 14.95 -11.60 -9.17
CA ALA A 417 14.31 -11.95 -7.90
C ALA A 417 12.77 -11.95 -8.02
N VAL A 418 12.19 -10.96 -8.70
CA VAL A 418 10.73 -10.91 -8.95
C VAL A 418 10.31 -12.06 -9.88
N LEU A 419 11.07 -12.35 -10.95
CA LEU A 419 10.85 -13.50 -11.82
C LEU A 419 10.90 -14.83 -11.05
N CYS A 420 11.86 -14.98 -10.14
CA CYS A 420 11.97 -16.17 -9.27
C CYS A 420 10.77 -16.30 -8.32
N ALA A 421 10.26 -15.20 -7.77
CA ALA A 421 9.06 -15.20 -6.95
C ALA A 421 7.82 -15.59 -7.76
N GLY A 422 7.72 -15.13 -9.00
CA GLY A 422 6.69 -15.55 -9.95
C GLY A 422 6.77 -17.03 -10.29
N PHE A 423 7.97 -17.54 -10.57
CA PHE A 423 8.20 -18.96 -10.84
C PHE A 423 7.79 -19.86 -9.66
N LEU A 424 8.18 -19.51 -8.43
CA LEU A 424 7.77 -20.23 -7.22
C LEU A 424 6.25 -20.14 -7.00
N GLY A 425 5.64 -18.98 -7.23
CA GLY A 425 4.19 -18.80 -7.12
C GLY A 425 3.41 -19.63 -8.15
N HIS A 426 3.91 -19.71 -9.38
CA HIS A 426 3.32 -20.58 -10.41
C HIS A 426 3.49 -22.06 -10.06
N GLY A 427 4.71 -22.48 -9.70
CA GLY A 427 5.02 -23.90 -9.41
C GLY A 427 4.30 -24.49 -8.20
N LEU A 428 3.74 -23.67 -7.32
CA LEU A 428 2.91 -24.08 -6.18
C LEU A 428 1.40 -23.85 -6.42
N GLY A 429 1.01 -23.43 -7.61
CA GLY A 429 -0.38 -23.16 -7.96
C GLY A 429 -0.55 -22.90 -9.45
N ALA A 430 -0.85 -21.66 -9.79
CA ALA A 430 -1.09 -21.25 -11.17
C ALA A 430 -0.62 -19.79 -11.40
N THR A 431 -0.80 -19.28 -12.62
CA THR A 431 -0.45 -17.91 -12.99
C THR A 431 -0.99 -16.82 -12.04
N PRO A 432 -2.22 -16.91 -11.49
CA PRO A 432 -2.70 -15.94 -10.49
C PRO A 432 -1.82 -15.89 -9.23
N ASN A 433 -1.37 -17.05 -8.72
CA ASN A 433 -0.46 -17.11 -7.56
C ASN A 433 0.92 -16.54 -7.89
N ALA A 434 1.38 -16.74 -9.13
CA ALA A 434 2.61 -16.13 -9.62
C ALA A 434 2.52 -14.60 -9.59
N VAL A 435 1.43 -14.04 -10.11
CA VAL A 435 1.18 -12.58 -10.13
C VAL A 435 1.03 -12.03 -8.71
N ALA A 436 0.34 -12.74 -7.83
CA ALA A 436 0.20 -12.36 -6.42
C ALA A 436 1.56 -12.34 -5.70
N ASN A 437 2.40 -13.36 -5.89
CA ASN A 437 3.75 -13.41 -5.30
C ASN A 437 4.67 -12.32 -5.83
N MET A 438 4.68 -12.10 -7.15
CA MET A 438 5.43 -10.99 -7.76
C MET A 438 4.94 -9.63 -7.25
N GLY A 439 3.62 -9.47 -7.11
CA GLY A 439 2.97 -8.28 -6.56
C GLY A 439 3.41 -7.98 -5.15
N ALA A 440 3.40 -9.01 -4.27
CA ALA A 440 3.85 -8.89 -2.89
C ALA A 440 5.33 -8.46 -2.80
N VAL A 441 6.20 -9.01 -3.66
CA VAL A 441 7.62 -8.59 -3.74
C VAL A 441 7.74 -7.15 -4.22
N CYS A 442 7.03 -6.78 -5.30
CA CYS A 442 7.04 -5.42 -5.84
C CYS A 442 6.49 -4.37 -4.86
N GLU A 443 5.46 -4.71 -4.11
CA GLU A 443 4.88 -3.85 -3.08
C GLU A 443 5.82 -3.68 -1.89
N HIS A 444 6.42 -4.78 -1.43
CA HIS A 444 7.38 -4.76 -0.32
C HIS A 444 8.59 -3.87 -0.61
N TYR A 445 9.19 -4.02 -1.79
CA TYR A 445 10.37 -3.22 -2.18
C TYR A 445 10.01 -1.89 -2.84
N ARG A 446 8.73 -1.61 -3.09
CA ARG A 446 8.21 -0.42 -3.78
C ARG A 446 8.81 -0.18 -5.17
N VAL A 447 9.28 -1.25 -5.83
CA VAL A 447 9.84 -1.22 -7.18
C VAL A 447 9.06 -2.20 -8.04
N PHE A 448 8.43 -1.71 -9.11
CA PHE A 448 7.63 -2.54 -10.01
C PHE A 448 8.49 -3.09 -11.16
N SER A 449 8.56 -4.42 -11.28
CA SER A 449 9.30 -5.08 -12.37
C SER A 449 8.38 -5.32 -13.56
N HIS A 450 8.37 -4.39 -14.52
CA HIS A 450 7.59 -4.54 -15.75
C HIS A 450 8.03 -5.78 -16.56
N LYS A 451 9.33 -6.13 -16.54
CA LYS A 451 9.85 -7.33 -17.19
C LYS A 451 9.21 -8.59 -16.61
N ALA A 452 9.15 -8.72 -15.29
CA ALA A 452 8.59 -9.91 -14.65
C ALA A 452 7.08 -10.06 -14.90
N PHE A 453 6.35 -8.95 -14.81
CA PHE A 453 4.89 -8.91 -15.02
C PHE A 453 4.46 -9.15 -16.47
N ILE A 454 5.37 -9.07 -17.45
CA ILE A 454 5.11 -9.48 -18.83
C ILE A 454 5.51 -10.95 -19.03
N ILE A 455 6.72 -11.33 -18.59
CA ILE A 455 7.31 -12.63 -18.89
C ILE A 455 6.57 -13.77 -18.18
N VAL A 456 6.33 -13.64 -16.88
CA VAL A 456 5.78 -14.76 -16.08
C VAL A 456 4.33 -15.08 -16.46
N PRO A 457 3.42 -14.11 -16.66
CA PRO A 457 2.07 -14.42 -17.13
C PRO A 457 2.05 -15.04 -18.52
N LEU A 458 2.88 -14.54 -19.45
CA LEU A 458 2.97 -15.11 -20.80
C LEU A 458 3.49 -16.56 -20.77
N CYS A 459 4.55 -16.81 -20.02
CA CYS A 459 5.10 -18.16 -19.87
C CYS A 459 4.14 -19.09 -19.14
N GLY A 460 3.55 -18.63 -18.03
CA GLY A 460 2.72 -19.44 -17.14
C GLY A 460 1.29 -19.68 -17.62
N ALA A 461 0.76 -18.84 -18.52
CA ALA A 461 -0.59 -19.02 -19.07
C ALA A 461 -0.63 -19.66 -20.46
N VAL A 462 0.42 -19.48 -21.27
CA VAL A 462 0.39 -19.92 -22.69
C VAL A 462 1.50 -20.92 -23.00
N LEU A 463 2.75 -20.56 -22.73
CA LEU A 463 3.90 -21.35 -23.18
C LEU A 463 4.06 -22.65 -22.39
N ILE A 464 3.65 -22.66 -21.12
CA ILE A 464 3.77 -23.84 -20.28
C ILE A 464 2.90 -24.99 -20.80
N ASP A 465 1.68 -24.72 -21.27
CA ASP A 465 0.78 -25.78 -21.75
C ASP A 465 1.28 -26.45 -23.02
N LEU A 466 1.98 -25.70 -23.88
CA LEU A 466 2.59 -26.23 -25.10
C LEU A 466 3.71 -27.23 -24.81
N VAL A 467 4.40 -27.10 -23.67
CA VAL A 467 5.56 -27.93 -23.29
C VAL A 467 5.19 -28.98 -22.26
N ALA A 468 4.36 -28.61 -21.28
CA ALA A 468 4.01 -29.46 -20.14
C ALA A 468 3.23 -30.69 -20.58
N ILE A 469 2.31 -30.56 -21.53
CA ILE A 469 1.44 -31.68 -21.94
C ILE A 469 2.23 -32.76 -22.66
N PRO A 470 3.02 -32.46 -23.72
CA PRO A 470 3.90 -33.46 -24.32
C PRO A 470 4.87 -34.08 -23.30
N ALA A 471 5.40 -33.27 -22.37
CA ALA A 471 6.32 -33.76 -21.34
C ALA A 471 5.62 -34.71 -20.35
N ILE A 472 4.44 -34.36 -19.85
CA ILE A 472 3.64 -35.19 -18.94
C ILE A 472 3.24 -36.49 -19.64
N THR A 473 2.73 -36.42 -20.87
CA THR A 473 2.36 -37.61 -21.65
C THR A 473 3.58 -38.52 -21.90
N TRP A 474 4.74 -37.94 -22.21
CA TRP A 474 5.98 -38.70 -22.34
C TRP A 474 6.39 -39.37 -21.01
N PHE A 475 6.35 -38.63 -19.90
CA PHE A 475 6.65 -39.17 -18.56
C PHE A 475 5.69 -40.31 -18.18
N ILE A 476 4.38 -40.15 -18.44
CA ILE A 476 3.40 -41.20 -18.19
C ILE A 476 3.77 -42.44 -19.01
N ASN A 477 4.01 -42.30 -20.31
CA ASN A 477 4.32 -43.45 -21.18
C ASN A 477 5.68 -44.10 -20.91
N ALA A 478 6.65 -43.34 -20.35
CA ALA A 478 7.98 -43.85 -20.02
C ALA A 478 8.03 -44.59 -18.67
N PHE A 479 7.09 -44.30 -17.77
CA PHE A 479 7.04 -44.85 -16.41
C PHE A 479 5.76 -45.65 -16.10
N SER A 480 4.82 -45.76 -17.05
CA SER A 480 3.76 -46.78 -17.11
C SER A 480 4.30 -48.10 -17.62
#